data_AF-A0A7V9V6I9-F1
#
_entry.id   AF-A0A7V9V6I9-F1
#
_cell.length_a   1.000
_cell.length_b   1.000
_cell.length_c   1.000
_cell.angle_alpha   90.00
_cell.angle_beta   90.00
_cell.angle_gamma   90.00
#
_symmetry.space_group_name_H-M   'P 1'
#
loop_
_entity.id
_entity.type
_entity.pdbx_description
1 polymer ?
#
loop_
_entity_poly.entity_id
_entity_poly.type
_entity_poly.pdbx_seq_one_letter_code
_entity_poly.pdbx_strand_id
1 'polypeptide(L)'
;MRPRQGPPGRDGRGRSDRGSVRSLLVTLLALALVAGACGNESESEASRESAKGAPTTLRIGLVPNVAPEEQRTKYEPFARYLRERLGVKVELTVATNYAGTV
;
A
#
# COMPACT_ATOMS: atom_id res chain seq x y z
N MET A 1 -23.03 -62.37 -48.89
CA MET A 1 -22.94 -60.89 -49.02
C MET A 1 -23.96 -60.27 -48.08
N ARG A 2 -23.71 -59.38 -47.11
CA ARG A 2 -22.57 -58.93 -46.29
C ARG A 2 -23.19 -58.58 -44.90
N PRO A 3 -22.44 -58.65 -43.79
CA PRO A 3 -22.96 -58.35 -42.45
C PRO A 3 -23.13 -56.83 -42.23
N ARG A 4 -24.18 -56.41 -41.51
CA ARG A 4 -24.35 -55.03 -41.03
C ARG A 4 -23.64 -54.88 -39.68
N GLN A 5 -22.55 -54.12 -39.70
CA GLN A 5 -21.72 -53.76 -38.55
C GLN A 5 -22.41 -52.70 -37.70
N GLY A 6 -22.22 -52.78 -36.37
CA GLY A 6 -22.74 -51.82 -35.39
C GLY A 6 -22.08 -50.43 -35.47
N PRO A 7 -22.59 -49.44 -34.71
CA PRO A 7 -22.06 -48.08 -34.73
C PRO A 7 -20.66 -47.99 -34.09
N PRO A 8 -19.79 -47.06 -34.57
CA PRO A 8 -18.46 -46.85 -34.01
C PRO A 8 -18.53 -46.23 -32.61
N GLY A 9 -17.51 -46.58 -31.83
CA GLY A 9 -17.41 -46.35 -30.40
C GLY A 9 -17.25 -44.90 -29.95
N ARG A 10 -17.54 -44.71 -28.66
CA ARG A 10 -17.13 -43.56 -27.86
C ARG A 10 -15.61 -43.51 -27.78
N ASP A 11 -15.01 -42.60 -28.54
CA ASP A 11 -13.65 -42.15 -28.26
C ASP A 11 -13.69 -40.90 -27.38
N GLY A 12 -13.91 -41.12 -26.08
CA GLY A 12 -13.36 -40.24 -25.07
C GLY A 12 -11.86 -40.50 -25.01
N ARG A 13 -11.05 -39.66 -25.67
CA ARG A 13 -9.59 -39.74 -25.55
C ARG A 13 -9.01 -38.37 -25.28
N GLY A 14 -8.52 -38.24 -24.06
CA GLY A 14 -8.00 -37.03 -23.47
C GLY A 14 -6.79 -36.48 -24.21
N ARG A 15 -6.67 -35.16 -24.15
CA ARG A 15 -5.45 -34.47 -24.53
C ARG A 15 -5.43 -33.11 -23.85
N SER A 16 -4.97 -33.04 -22.60
CA SER A 16 -4.57 -31.76 -21.98
C SER A 16 -3.75 -31.85 -20.69
N ASP A 17 -3.18 -33.01 -20.27
CA ASP A 17 -2.39 -33.00 -19.03
C ASP A 17 -1.16 -32.08 -19.10
N ARG A 18 -0.55 -31.92 -20.28
CA ARG A 18 0.58 -30.99 -20.49
C ARG A 18 0.18 -29.50 -20.45
N GLY A 19 -1.06 -29.18 -20.80
CA GLY A 19 -1.60 -27.81 -20.72
C GLY A 19 -2.03 -27.48 -19.30
N SER A 20 -2.63 -28.44 -18.61
CA SER A 20 -3.07 -28.30 -17.22
C SER A 20 -1.90 -28.11 -16.27
N VAL A 21 -0.82 -28.90 -16.37
CA VAL A 21 0.38 -28.71 -15.52
C VAL A 21 1.12 -27.40 -15.80
N ARG A 22 1.19 -26.96 -17.06
CA ARG A 22 1.77 -25.65 -17.41
C ARG A 22 0.89 -24.50 -16.91
N SER A 23 -0.42 -24.64 -17.04
CA SER A 23 -1.40 -23.68 -16.53
C SER A 23 -1.37 -23.60 -15.00
N LEU A 24 -1.27 -24.75 -14.32
CA LEU A 24 -1.11 -24.86 -12.87
C LEU A 24 0.20 -24.25 -12.41
N LEU A 25 1.31 -24.52 -13.09
CA LEU A 25 2.62 -23.93 -12.78
C LEU A 25 2.60 -22.40 -12.92
N VAL A 26 1.96 -21.86 -13.96
CA VAL A 26 1.84 -20.41 -14.16
C VAL A 26 0.97 -19.77 -13.09
N THR A 27 -0.14 -20.40 -12.69
CA THR A 27 -1.00 -19.87 -11.61
C THR A 27 -0.33 -19.95 -10.24
N LEU A 28 0.38 -21.03 -9.94
CA LEU A 28 1.16 -21.16 -8.70
C LEU A 28 2.30 -20.14 -8.62
N LEU A 29 2.99 -19.90 -9.74
CA LEU A 29 4.05 -18.89 -9.81
C LEU A 29 3.48 -17.48 -9.62
N ALA A 30 2.36 -17.16 -10.26
CA ALA A 30 1.70 -15.86 -10.08
C ALA A 30 1.24 -15.63 -8.63
N LEU A 31 0.72 -16.66 -7.97
CA LEU A 31 0.30 -16.58 -6.57
C LEU A 31 1.49 -16.43 -5.61
N ALA A 32 2.61 -17.09 -5.89
CA ALA A 32 3.85 -16.96 -5.12
C ALA A 32 4.48 -15.55 -5.25
N LEU A 33 4.40 -14.92 -6.43
CA LEU A 33 4.88 -13.54 -6.61
C LEU A 33 4.07 -12.53 -5.79
N VAL A 34 2.75 -12.72 -5.66
CA VAL A 34 1.90 -11.85 -4.83
C VAL A 34 2.24 -11.97 -3.34
N ALA A 35 2.64 -13.16 -2.88
CA ALA A 35 3.03 -13.36 -1.48
C ALA A 35 4.42 -12.76 -1.15
N GLY A 36 5.38 -12.81 -2.08
CA GLY A 36 6.74 -12.28 -1.86
C GLY A 36 6.84 -10.75 -1.91
N ALA A 37 5.86 -10.06 -2.51
CA ALA A 37 5.87 -8.60 -2.61
C ALA A 37 5.48 -7.87 -1.31
N CYS A 38 4.99 -8.58 -0.29
CA CYS A 38 4.63 -8.02 1.01
C CYS A 38 5.66 -8.25 2.12
N GLY A 39 6.85 -8.81 1.80
CA GLY A 39 7.85 -9.13 2.82
C GLY A 39 9.28 -9.09 2.28
N ASN A 40 9.81 -7.89 2.10
CA ASN A 40 11.25 -7.70 1.94
C ASN A 40 11.72 -6.55 2.83
N GLU A 41 11.93 -6.88 4.10
CA GLU A 41 12.85 -6.15 4.97
C GLU A 41 14.28 -6.42 4.47
N SER A 42 14.77 -5.57 3.57
CA SER A 42 16.20 -5.49 3.31
C SER A 42 16.58 -4.02 3.38
N GLU A 43 17.39 -3.77 4.38
CA GLU A 43 18.10 -2.54 4.66
C GLU A 43 18.90 -2.16 3.40
N SER A 44 18.49 -1.08 2.76
CA SER A 44 19.25 -0.43 1.70
C SER A 44 19.00 1.06 1.80
N GLU A 45 19.79 1.65 2.69
CA GLU A 45 20.05 3.07 2.86
C GLU A 45 20.73 3.62 1.59
N ALA A 46 19.95 4.02 0.61
CA ALA A 46 20.26 5.10 -0.35
C ALA A 46 19.14 5.14 -1.41
N SER A 47 18.57 6.33 -1.62
CA SER A 47 17.53 6.62 -2.63
C SER A 47 16.10 6.26 -2.26
N ARG A 48 15.54 6.99 -1.28
CA ARG A 48 14.10 7.31 -1.27
C ARG A 48 13.87 8.80 -1.03
N GLU A 49 14.46 9.60 -1.91
CA GLU A 49 13.97 10.94 -2.23
C GLU A 49 12.60 10.76 -2.91
N SER A 50 11.55 11.25 -2.24
CA SER A 50 10.25 11.64 -2.84
C SER A 50 9.47 10.59 -3.65
N ALA A 51 8.99 9.55 -2.97
CA ALA A 51 7.79 8.79 -3.37
C ALA A 51 7.02 8.25 -2.15
N LYS A 52 6.96 9.02 -1.05
CA LYS A 52 6.36 8.58 0.21
C LYS A 52 4.92 9.08 0.31
N GLY A 53 3.99 8.15 0.54
CA GLY A 53 2.61 8.45 0.93
C GLY A 53 2.54 9.43 2.11
N ALA A 54 1.36 9.98 2.34
CA ALA A 54 1.12 11.04 3.32
C ALA A 54 1.87 10.79 4.65
N PRO A 55 2.55 11.82 5.20
CA PRO A 55 3.35 11.67 6.40
C PRO A 55 2.47 11.23 7.58
N THR A 56 2.96 10.30 8.40
CA THR A 56 2.24 9.80 9.59
C THR A 56 2.09 10.85 10.69
N THR A 57 2.94 11.89 10.66
CA THR A 57 2.91 13.03 11.57
C THR A 57 3.04 14.34 10.79
N LEU A 58 2.08 15.23 10.98
CA LEU A 58 2.09 16.61 10.49
C LEU A 58 2.60 17.53 11.61
N ARG A 59 3.77 18.13 11.41
CA ARG A 59 4.37 19.11 12.33
C ARG A 59 4.02 20.52 11.87
N ILE A 60 3.44 21.32 12.75
CA ILE A 60 2.98 22.67 12.44
C ILE A 60 3.70 23.66 13.35
N GLY A 61 4.49 24.55 12.73
CA GLY A 61 5.11 25.69 13.38
C GLY A 61 4.11 26.84 13.55
N LEU A 62 3.89 27.31 14.77
CA LEU A 62 3.07 28.48 15.07
C LEU A 62 3.98 29.71 15.19
N VAL A 63 3.59 30.76 14.48
CA VAL A 63 4.28 32.05 14.46
C VAL A 63 4.01 32.80 15.78
N PRO A 64 5.03 33.12 16.59
CA PRO A 64 4.81 33.70 17.91
C PRO A 64 4.24 35.13 17.81
N ASN A 65 3.00 35.31 18.27
CA ASN A 65 2.33 36.63 18.37
C ASN A 65 1.72 36.88 19.76
N VAL A 66 1.57 35.83 20.56
CA VAL A 66 1.11 35.88 21.96
C VAL A 66 1.94 34.89 22.77
N ALA A 67 1.70 34.79 24.08
CA ALA A 67 2.40 33.82 24.91
C ALA A 67 2.22 32.38 24.34
N PRO A 68 3.28 31.54 24.33
CA PRO A 68 3.23 30.22 23.70
C PRO A 68 2.07 29.33 24.18
N GLU A 69 1.74 29.40 25.47
CA GLU A 69 0.67 28.57 26.03
C GLU A 69 -0.72 29.05 25.63
N GLU A 70 -0.94 30.38 25.60
CA GLU A 70 -2.18 30.95 25.05
C GLU A 70 -2.34 30.59 23.56
N GLN A 71 -1.23 30.59 22.82
CA GLN A 71 -1.23 30.22 21.42
C GLN A 71 -1.58 28.74 21.24
N ARG A 72 -0.97 27.83 22.00
CA ARG A 72 -1.30 26.40 21.95
C ARG A 72 -2.78 26.16 22.26
N THR A 73 -3.31 26.76 23.32
CA THR A 73 -4.73 26.64 23.67
C THR A 73 -5.64 27.13 22.55
N LYS A 74 -5.29 28.25 21.90
CA LYS A 74 -6.07 28.84 20.81
C LYS A 74 -6.06 27.97 19.54
N TYR A 75 -4.94 27.31 19.24
CA TYR A 75 -4.78 26.49 18.04
C TYR A 75 -5.06 24.99 18.25
N GLU A 76 -5.30 24.54 19.48
CA GLU A 76 -5.69 23.15 19.76
C GLU A 76 -6.95 22.69 19.00
N PRO A 77 -8.03 23.50 18.86
CA PRO A 77 -9.18 23.14 18.03
C PRO A 77 -8.81 22.93 16.55
N PHE A 78 -7.87 23.72 16.04
CA PHE A 78 -7.38 23.61 14.67
C PHE A 78 -6.55 22.33 14.48
N ALA A 79 -5.66 22.01 15.43
CA ALA A 79 -4.92 20.75 15.40
C ALA A 79 -5.85 19.54 15.44
N ARG A 80 -6.91 19.60 16.27
CA ARG A 80 -7.93 18.55 16.35
C ARG A 80 -8.64 18.35 15.01
N TYR A 81 -9.08 19.43 14.38
CA TYR A 81 -9.72 19.38 13.07
C TYR A 81 -8.81 18.72 12.03
N LEU A 82 -7.53 19.06 12.00
CA LEU A 82 -6.57 18.46 11.07
C LEU A 82 -6.32 16.97 11.35
N ARG A 83 -6.25 16.56 12.62
CA ARG A 83 -6.17 15.12 12.98
C ARG A 83 -7.38 14.35 12.44
N GLU A 84 -8.58 14.88 12.63
CA GLU A 84 -9.83 14.24 12.18
C GLU A 84 -9.92 14.18 10.65
N ARG A 85 -9.47 15.22 9.95
CA ARG A 85 -9.56 15.30 8.48
C ARG A 85 -8.49 14.50 7.76
N LEU A 86 -7.28 14.50 8.30
CA LEU A 86 -6.12 13.90 7.64
C LEU A 86 -5.84 12.49 8.14
N GLY A 87 -6.38 12.09 9.29
CA GLY A 87 -6.14 10.77 9.88
C GLY A 87 -4.70 10.55 10.34
N VAL A 88 -3.95 11.64 10.54
CA VAL A 88 -2.53 11.63 10.93
C VAL A 88 -2.32 12.36 12.25
N LYS A 89 -1.21 12.08 12.94
CA LYS A 89 -0.85 12.78 14.16
C LYS A 89 -0.53 14.25 13.83
N VAL A 90 -0.99 15.19 14.66
CA VAL A 90 -0.68 16.62 14.49
C VAL A 90 0.04 17.13 15.74
N GLU A 91 1.22 17.71 15.54
CA GLU A 91 2.07 18.29 16.58
C GLU A 91 2.21 19.80 16.38
N LEU A 92 1.79 20.60 17.37
CA LEU A 92 1.93 22.05 17.38
C LEU A 92 3.23 22.46 18.07
N THR A 93 4.10 23.19 17.38
CA THR A 93 5.32 23.75 17.96
C THR A 93 5.27 25.26 17.81
N VAL A 94 5.36 26.01 18.91
CA VAL A 94 5.52 27.48 18.82
C VAL A 94 7.00 27.75 18.62
N ALA A 95 7.35 28.46 17.54
CA ALA A 95 8.74 28.80 17.28
C ALA A 95 9.23 29.82 18.33
N THR A 96 10.48 29.69 18.74
CA THR A 96 11.12 30.64 19.68
C THR A 96 11.40 32.00 19.04
N ASN A 97 11.47 32.05 17.71
CA ASN A 97 11.62 33.26 16.91
C ASN A 97 10.99 33.07 15.51
N TYR A 98 10.73 34.17 14.80
CA TYR A 98 10.20 34.16 13.43
C TYR A 98 11.14 33.48 12.41
N ALA A 99 12.44 33.39 12.71
CA ALA A 99 13.39 32.71 11.82
C ALA A 99 13.19 31.17 11.80
N GLY A 100 12.52 30.60 12.81
CA GLY A 100 12.23 29.17 12.91
C GLY A 100 10.92 28.71 12.27
N THR A 101 10.23 29.57 11.51
CA THR A 101 8.92 29.26 10.90
C THR A 101 8.92 29.10 9.37
N VAL A 102 10.09 28.99 8.74
CA VAL A 102 10.23 28.78 7.29
C VAL A 102 11.10 27.57 6.97
#